data_AF-A0ABD7ES78-F1
#
_entry.id   AF-A0ABD7ES78-F1
#
_cell.length_a   1.000
_cell.length_b   1.000
_cell.length_c   1.000
_cell.angle_alpha   90.00
_cell.angle_beta   90.00
_cell.angle_gamma   90.00
#
_symmetry.space_group_name_H-M   'P 1'
#
loop_
_entity.id
_entity.type
_entity.pdbx_description
1 polymer ?
#
loop_
_entity_poly.entity_id
_entity_poly.type
_entity_poly.pdbx_seq_one_letter_code
_entity_poly.pdbx_strand_id
1 'polypeptide(L)'
;MSLLALWRSRFSVRALLGTVLLVVATASHAGEDQFTLGRTILLGAGDHGATIPMVICRQTKYIKVKAERDLTLDRVVVTYGGDRTKTIYFDQDMRGDTETGWKSLGSRRCVKKIEVYGNSERSKAGVKVFGRK
;
A
#
# COMPACT_ATOMS: atom_id res chain seq x y z
N MET A 1 -15.86 69.60 -45.85
CA MET A 1 -14.48 69.71 -46.36
C MET A 1 -13.67 68.61 -45.70
N SER A 2 -13.29 67.61 -46.50
CA SER A 2 -12.50 66.42 -46.13
C SER A 2 -11.08 66.77 -45.73
N LEU A 3 -10.43 65.93 -44.89
CA LEU A 3 -8.97 65.62 -44.82
C LEU A 3 -8.82 64.52 -43.74
N LEU A 4 -8.81 63.22 -44.08
CA LEU A 4 -7.63 62.36 -44.33
C LEU A 4 -6.52 62.44 -43.26
N ALA A 5 -6.34 61.36 -42.50
CA ALA A 5 -5.04 60.71 -42.19
C ALA A 5 -5.30 59.53 -41.23
N LEU A 6 -5.36 58.29 -41.72
CA LEU A 6 -4.21 57.37 -41.77
C LEU A 6 -3.41 57.36 -40.46
N TRP A 7 -3.73 56.43 -39.56
CA TRP A 7 -2.65 55.75 -38.83
C TRP A 7 -2.93 54.26 -38.71
N ARG A 8 -2.20 53.52 -39.54
CA ARG A 8 -2.13 52.08 -39.61
C ARG A 8 -0.80 51.70 -38.97
N SER A 9 -0.78 51.18 -37.74
CA SER A 9 0.31 50.29 -37.34
C SER A 9 -0.01 49.44 -36.11
N ARG A 10 -0.14 48.16 -36.42
CA ARG A 10 0.03 46.94 -35.63
C ARG A 10 0.75 47.09 -34.27
N PHE A 11 -0.02 47.01 -33.20
CA PHE A 11 0.29 46.46 -31.88
C PHE A 11 -1.08 46.04 -31.34
N SER A 12 -1.38 44.87 -30.80
CA SER A 12 -0.59 43.84 -30.17
C SER A 12 -1.34 42.52 -30.37
N VAL A 13 -0.59 41.45 -30.61
CA VAL A 13 -1.09 40.10 -30.86
C VAL A 13 -1.92 39.64 -29.65
N ARG A 14 -3.21 39.42 -29.88
CA ARG A 14 -4.09 38.45 -29.22
C ARG A 14 -3.71 38.10 -27.78
N ALA A 15 -4.21 38.93 -26.86
CA ALA A 15 -4.60 38.47 -25.54
C ALA A 15 -5.58 37.30 -25.64
N LEU A 16 -5.57 36.44 -24.61
CA LEU A 16 -6.55 35.41 -24.27
C LEU A 16 -6.41 34.05 -24.98
N LEU A 17 -5.48 33.22 -24.49
CA LEU A 17 -5.64 31.76 -24.41
C LEU A 17 -5.10 31.29 -23.05
N GLY A 18 -5.89 31.56 -22.01
CA GLY A 18 -5.65 31.07 -20.66
C GLY A 18 -6.23 29.68 -20.45
N THR A 19 -5.44 28.85 -19.76
CA THR A 19 -5.87 27.85 -18.77
C THR A 19 -6.96 26.85 -19.15
N VAL A 20 -6.55 25.65 -19.59
CA VAL A 20 -7.18 24.39 -19.16
C VAL A 20 -6.10 23.31 -19.01
N LEU A 21 -5.49 23.23 -17.83
CA LEU A 21 -4.74 22.06 -17.39
C LEU A 21 -5.76 21.02 -16.93
N LEU A 22 -6.02 20.03 -17.77
CA LEU A 22 -6.80 18.84 -17.42
C LEU A 22 -5.97 17.97 -16.46
N VAL A 23 -6.14 18.21 -15.15
CA VAL A 23 -5.70 17.30 -14.10
C VAL A 23 -6.64 16.09 -14.11
N VAL A 24 -6.28 15.06 -14.89
CA VAL A 24 -6.87 13.72 -14.73
C VAL A 24 -6.18 13.06 -13.54
N ALA A 25 -6.70 13.31 -12.34
CA ALA A 25 -6.34 12.58 -11.12
C ALA A 25 -7.57 11.84 -10.61
N THR A 26 -8.03 10.83 -11.34
CA THR A 26 -9.12 9.95 -10.90
C THR A 26 -8.72 8.50 -11.06
N ALA A 27 -8.33 7.87 -9.96
CA ALA A 27 -8.73 6.51 -9.57
C ALA A 27 -7.94 6.05 -8.32
N SER A 28 -8.23 6.63 -7.16
CA SER A 28 -8.03 5.89 -5.91
C SER A 28 -9.35 5.20 -5.60
N HIS A 29 -9.57 4.01 -6.15
CA HIS A 29 -10.60 3.11 -5.61
C HIS A 29 -10.11 2.64 -4.24
N ALA A 30 -10.28 3.49 -3.23
CA ALA A 30 -10.11 3.14 -1.84
C ALA A 30 -11.27 2.20 -1.49
N GLY A 31 -11.03 0.90 -1.62
CA GLY A 31 -11.90 -0.12 -1.02
C GLY A 31 -11.93 0.10 0.49
N GLU A 32 -12.96 0.82 0.93
CA GLU A 32 -13.50 1.02 2.28
C GLU A 32 -12.61 0.43 3.40
N ASP A 33 -11.82 1.30 4.06
CA ASP A 33 -11.08 1.05 5.31
C ASP A 33 -9.83 0.12 5.30
N GLN A 34 -9.20 -0.17 4.16
CA GLN A 34 -7.88 -0.83 4.19
C GLN A 34 -6.72 0.12 4.52
N PHE A 35 -5.70 -0.38 5.22
CA PHE A 35 -4.47 0.35 5.52
C PHE A 35 -3.25 -0.59 5.55
N THR A 36 -2.05 -0.03 5.44
CA THR A 36 -0.80 -0.80 5.55
C THR A 36 -0.42 -0.92 7.03
N LEU A 37 -0.23 -2.15 7.51
CA LEU A 37 0.32 -2.44 8.84
C LEU A 37 1.85 -2.34 8.83
N GLY A 38 2.48 -2.74 7.73
CA GLY A 38 3.88 -2.46 7.47
C GLY A 38 4.46 -3.30 6.35
N ARG A 39 5.79 -3.25 6.22
CA ARG A 39 6.57 -4.01 5.25
C ARG A 39 7.74 -4.66 5.95
N THR A 40 8.15 -5.83 5.47
CA THR A 40 9.35 -6.53 5.93
C THR A 40 9.97 -7.32 4.78
N ILE A 41 11.11 -7.96 5.03
CA ILE A 41 11.83 -8.76 4.05
C ILE A 41 12.02 -10.16 4.63
N LEU A 42 11.53 -11.17 3.92
CA LEU A 42 11.87 -12.56 4.17
C LEU A 42 13.20 -12.88 3.49
N LEU A 43 14.00 -13.69 4.14
CA LEU A 43 15.27 -14.20 3.61
C LEU A 43 15.07 -15.61 3.06
N GLY A 44 15.98 -16.07 2.21
CA GLY A 44 15.88 -17.40 1.59
C GLY A 44 16.18 -18.58 2.51
N ALA A 45 16.85 -18.35 3.64
CA ALA A 45 17.16 -19.38 4.61
C ALA A 45 17.04 -18.82 6.03
N GLY A 46 16.13 -19.39 6.82
CA GLY A 46 16.03 -19.13 8.26
C GLY A 46 14.63 -19.34 8.82
N ASP A 47 14.55 -19.90 10.03
CA ASP A 47 13.28 -20.16 10.72
C ASP A 47 12.78 -18.94 11.54
N HIS A 48 13.35 -17.77 11.28
CA HIS A 48 13.06 -16.55 12.03
C HIS A 48 12.00 -15.70 11.32
N GLY A 49 10.95 -15.36 12.07
CA GLY A 49 9.91 -14.47 11.58
C GLY A 49 10.43 -13.05 11.33
N ALA A 50 10.20 -12.52 10.14
CA ALA A 50 10.52 -11.15 9.81
C ALA A 50 9.54 -10.21 10.53
N THR A 51 10.08 -9.39 11.43
CA THR A 51 9.28 -8.54 12.32
C THR A 51 8.92 -7.22 11.65
N ILE A 52 7.67 -6.80 11.84
CA ILE A 52 7.15 -5.47 11.57
C ILE A 52 6.78 -4.84 12.93
N PRO A 53 7.63 -3.96 13.50
CA PRO A 53 7.26 -3.22 14.69
C PRO A 53 6.26 -2.13 14.32
N MET A 54 5.25 -1.90 15.16
CA MET A 54 4.35 -0.76 14.98
C MET A 54 4.62 0.30 16.03
N VAL A 55 4.79 1.55 15.59
CA VAL A 55 5.02 2.71 16.47
C VAL A 55 3.80 2.98 17.35
N ILE A 56 2.62 2.85 16.76
CA ILE A 56 1.33 2.96 17.44
C ILE A 56 0.48 1.75 17.11
N CYS A 57 -0.36 1.34 18.06
CA CYS A 57 -1.25 0.24 17.76
C CYS A 57 -2.30 0.65 16.73
N ARG A 58 -2.65 -0.29 15.85
CA ARG A 58 -3.64 -0.07 14.78
C ARG A 58 -4.81 -1.01 15.01
N GLN A 59 -6.02 -0.45 14.95
CA GLN A 59 -7.24 -1.22 15.13
C GLN A 59 -7.55 -2.01 13.86
N THR A 60 -7.44 -3.34 13.94
CA THR A 60 -7.54 -4.25 12.81
C THR A 60 -8.43 -5.44 13.15
N LYS A 61 -9.31 -5.85 12.23
CA LYS A 61 -10.12 -7.07 12.32
C LYS A 61 -9.73 -8.10 11.27
N TYR A 62 -9.23 -7.68 10.11
CA TYR A 62 -8.76 -8.56 9.06
C TYR A 62 -7.35 -8.21 8.62
N ILE A 63 -6.57 -9.21 8.26
CA ILE A 63 -5.25 -9.03 7.66
C ILE A 63 -5.18 -9.67 6.27
N LYS A 64 -4.29 -9.16 5.44
CA LYS A 64 -3.95 -9.71 4.13
C LYS A 64 -2.46 -9.51 3.89
N VAL A 65 -1.82 -10.43 3.18
CA VAL A 65 -0.39 -10.34 2.86
C VAL A 65 -0.23 -10.17 1.35
N LYS A 66 0.69 -9.30 0.95
CA LYS A 66 1.16 -9.18 -0.43
C LYS A 66 2.63 -9.58 -0.51
N ALA A 67 2.93 -10.45 -1.46
CA ALA A 67 4.28 -10.77 -1.87
C ALA A 67 4.76 -9.75 -2.91
N GLU A 68 5.93 -9.15 -2.70
CA GLU A 68 6.57 -8.28 -3.71
C GLU A 68 7.49 -9.09 -4.64
N ARG A 69 7.88 -10.30 -4.24
CA ARG A 69 8.64 -11.30 -5.04
C ARG A 69 8.23 -12.71 -4.64
N ASP A 70 8.66 -13.70 -5.41
CA ASP A 70 8.37 -15.12 -5.17
C ASP A 70 8.86 -15.57 -3.77
N LEU A 71 7.95 -16.19 -3.01
CA LEU A 71 8.17 -16.68 -1.64
C LEU A 71 7.17 -17.78 -1.28
N THR A 72 7.51 -18.62 -0.31
CA THR A 72 6.56 -19.44 0.45
C THR A 72 6.12 -18.67 1.70
N LEU A 73 4.81 -18.54 1.91
CA LEU A 73 4.22 -17.91 3.09
C LEU A 73 3.63 -18.97 4.02
N ASP A 74 4.21 -19.14 5.20
CA ASP A 74 3.76 -20.12 6.18
C ASP A 74 2.66 -19.53 7.05
N ARG A 75 3.02 -18.53 7.86
CA ARG A 75 2.12 -17.94 8.87
C ARG A 75 2.47 -16.50 9.19
N VAL A 76 1.47 -15.80 9.71
CA VAL A 76 1.62 -14.49 10.33
C VAL A 76 1.23 -14.57 11.79
N VAL A 77 2.12 -14.16 12.68
CA VAL A 77 1.85 -14.02 14.11
C VAL A 77 1.55 -12.56 14.42
N VAL A 78 0.34 -12.29 14.91
CA VAL A 78 -0.14 -10.95 15.25
C VAL A 78 -0.16 -10.82 16.77
N THR A 79 0.61 -9.89 17.30
CA THR A 79 0.57 -9.50 18.72
C THR A 79 -0.35 -8.31 18.91
N TYR A 80 -1.27 -8.38 19.87
CA TYR A 80 -2.27 -7.35 20.17
C TYR A 80 -2.40 -7.09 21.68
N GLY A 81 -3.25 -6.12 22.06
CA GLY A 81 -3.45 -5.64 23.43
C GLY A 81 -3.44 -6.74 24.52
N GLY A 82 -2.64 -6.50 25.57
CA GLY A 82 -2.29 -7.47 26.62
C GLY A 82 -1.23 -8.49 26.17
N ASP A 83 -0.47 -8.17 25.13
CA ASP A 83 0.62 -8.96 24.53
C ASP A 83 0.23 -10.39 24.14
N ARG A 84 -1.06 -10.55 23.89
CA ARG A 84 -1.65 -11.78 23.35
C ARG A 84 -1.30 -11.91 21.88
N THR A 85 -1.13 -13.15 21.44
CA THR A 85 -0.79 -13.47 20.06
C THR A 85 -1.95 -14.19 19.38
N LYS A 86 -1.98 -14.10 18.05
CA LYS A 86 -2.82 -14.93 17.18
C LYS A 86 -2.02 -15.30 15.95
N THR A 87 -1.88 -16.59 15.71
CA THR A 87 -1.25 -17.13 14.52
C THR A 87 -2.30 -17.34 13.44
N ILE A 88 -2.00 -16.88 12.24
CA ILE A 88 -2.80 -17.10 11.03
C ILE A 88 -1.94 -17.86 10.04
N TYR A 89 -2.34 -19.09 9.75
CA TYR A 89 -1.70 -19.94 8.76
C TYR A 89 -2.21 -19.63 7.35
N PHE A 90 -1.27 -19.60 6.41
CA PHE A 90 -1.49 -19.38 4.99
C PHE A 90 -1.03 -20.59 4.18
N ASP A 91 0.15 -21.15 4.53
CA ASP A 91 0.73 -22.37 3.97
C ASP A 91 0.63 -22.44 2.44
N GLN A 92 1.12 -21.39 1.76
CA GLN A 92 1.02 -21.26 0.31
C GLN A 92 2.22 -20.58 -0.33
N ASP A 93 2.55 -21.01 -1.55
CA ASP A 93 3.48 -20.30 -2.41
C ASP A 93 2.82 -19.06 -3.00
N MET A 94 3.57 -17.98 -3.06
CA MET A 94 3.14 -16.69 -3.57
C MET A 94 4.07 -16.24 -4.68
N ARG A 95 3.51 -16.01 -5.86
CA ARG A 95 4.22 -15.33 -6.95
C ARG A 95 4.39 -13.85 -6.62
N GLY A 96 5.42 -13.22 -7.17
CA GLY A 96 5.61 -11.78 -7.07
C GLY A 96 4.36 -10.99 -7.45
N ASP A 97 4.13 -9.91 -6.72
CA ASP A 97 2.98 -9.01 -6.84
C ASP A 97 1.60 -9.61 -6.55
N THR A 98 1.52 -10.84 -6.03
CA THR A 98 0.26 -11.46 -5.62
C THR A 98 -0.12 -11.14 -4.17
N GLU A 99 -1.43 -11.17 -3.90
CA GLU A 99 -1.98 -10.95 -2.56
C GLU A 99 -2.78 -12.18 -2.10
N THR A 100 -2.77 -12.44 -0.80
CA THR A 100 -3.63 -13.44 -0.19
C THR A 100 -5.09 -12.97 -0.13
N GLY A 101 -6.01 -13.87 0.21
CA GLY A 101 -7.32 -13.46 0.72
C GLY A 101 -7.23 -12.76 2.08
N TRP A 102 -8.31 -12.08 2.48
CA TRP A 102 -8.45 -11.53 3.83
C TRP A 102 -8.66 -12.64 4.86
N LYS A 103 -7.87 -12.65 5.93
CA LYS A 103 -8.02 -13.55 7.08
C LYS A 103 -8.46 -12.78 8.32
N SER A 104 -9.42 -13.32 9.07
CA SER A 104 -10.00 -12.67 10.25
C SER A 104 -9.15 -12.89 11.50
N LEU A 105 -8.96 -11.83 12.29
CA LEU A 105 -8.45 -11.89 13.66
C LEU A 105 -9.52 -12.36 14.66
N GLY A 106 -10.76 -12.55 14.23
CA GLY A 106 -11.92 -12.98 15.02
C GLY A 106 -12.70 -11.80 15.61
N SER A 107 -12.01 -10.79 16.09
CA SER A 107 -12.60 -9.50 16.51
C SER A 107 -11.63 -8.37 16.18
N ARG A 108 -12.10 -7.12 16.33
CA ARG A 108 -11.25 -5.94 16.16
C ARG A 108 -10.24 -5.86 17.31
N ARG A 109 -8.95 -5.82 16.97
CA ARG A 109 -7.83 -5.81 17.91
C ARG A 109 -6.90 -4.63 17.64
N CYS A 110 -6.35 -4.05 18.72
CA CYS A 110 -5.22 -3.11 18.70
C CYS A 110 -3.94 -3.91 18.44
N VAL A 111 -3.61 -4.12 17.16
CA VAL A 111 -2.39 -4.82 16.73
C VAL A 111 -1.19 -3.96 17.13
N LYS A 112 -0.11 -4.57 17.62
CA LYS A 112 1.12 -3.90 18.09
C LYS A 112 2.39 -4.37 17.38
N LYS A 113 2.45 -5.64 17.01
CA LYS A 113 3.60 -6.27 16.34
C LYS A 113 3.09 -7.35 15.40
N ILE A 114 3.76 -7.51 14.26
CA ILE A 114 3.48 -8.58 13.30
C ILE A 114 4.80 -9.29 13.01
N GLU A 115 4.75 -10.61 12.96
CA GLU A 115 5.87 -11.46 12.55
C GLU A 115 5.40 -12.31 11.38
N VAL A 116 6.10 -12.20 10.27
CA VAL A 116 5.81 -12.97 9.06
C VAL A 116 6.82 -14.12 8.98
N TYR A 117 6.32 -15.34 8.85
CA TYR A 117 7.12 -16.55 8.69
C TYR A 117 6.93 -17.10 7.28
N GLY A 118 8.03 -17.55 6.69
CA GLY A 118 8.12 -18.03 5.33
C GLY A 118 9.53 -17.84 4.81
N ASN A 119 9.75 -18.27 3.56
CA ASN A 119 11.06 -18.22 2.93
C ASN A 119 10.96 -17.55 1.56
N SER A 120 11.99 -16.80 1.19
CA SER A 120 12.12 -16.36 -0.20
C SER A 120 12.56 -17.55 -1.07
N GLU A 121 11.98 -17.67 -2.27
CA GLU A 121 12.48 -18.60 -3.31
C GLU A 121 13.86 -18.20 -3.84
N ARG A 122 14.33 -17.00 -3.48
CA ARG A 122 15.62 -16.41 -3.86
C ARG A 122 16.35 -16.00 -2.59
N SER A 123 17.22 -14.98 -2.68
CA SER A 123 17.92 -14.46 -1.50
C SER A 123 17.02 -13.65 -0.57
N LYS A 124 16.07 -12.89 -1.13
CA LYS A 124 15.20 -11.96 -0.40
C LYS A 124 13.86 -11.77 -1.10
N ALA A 125 12.79 -11.69 -0.33
CA ALA A 125 11.45 -11.32 -0.82
C ALA A 125 10.81 -10.26 0.07
N GLY A 126 10.33 -9.17 -0.56
CA GLY A 126 9.56 -8.15 0.13
C GLY A 126 8.17 -8.66 0.48
N VAL A 127 7.70 -8.34 1.67
CA VAL A 127 6.36 -8.66 2.15
C VAL A 127 5.68 -7.42 2.67
N LYS A 128 4.44 -7.20 2.25
CA LYS A 128 3.59 -6.12 2.75
C LYS A 128 2.38 -6.72 3.45
N VAL A 129 2.10 -6.24 4.66
CA VAL A 129 0.92 -6.69 5.43
C VAL A 129 -0.10 -5.56 5.47
N PHE A 130 -1.32 -5.88 5.07
CA PHE A 130 -2.47 -4.98 5.08
C PHE A 130 -3.41 -5.32 6.24
N GLY A 131 -4.07 -4.29 6.76
CA GLY A 131 -5.14 -4.39 7.74
C GLY A 131 -6.44 -3.79 7.21
N ARG A 132 -7.56 -4.30 7.73
CA ARG A 132 -8.90 -3.74 7.54
C ARG A 132 -9.68 -3.83 8.85
N LYS A 133 -10.57 -2.86 9.11
CA LYS A 133 -11.37 -2.76 10.34
C LYS A 133 -12.49 -3.80 10.43
#